data_AF-A0A957PMR8-F1
#
_entry.id   AF-A0A957PMR8-F1
#
_cell.length_a   1.000
_cell.length_b   1.000
_cell.length_c   1.000
_cell.angle_alpha   90.00
_cell.angle_beta   90.00
_cell.angle_gamma   90.00
#
_symmetry.space_group_name_H-M   'P 1'
#
loop_
_entity.id
_entity.type
_entity.pdbx_description
1 polymer ?
#
loop_
_entity_poly.entity_id
_entity_poly.type
_entity_poly.pdbx_seq_one_letter_code
_entity_poly.pdbx_strand_id
1 'polypeptide(L)' 'PTSTLSTAEAISVVNSGMALAAHFGDGLMRAQDMAASLTGAVIKDPIQDSAIWQEYLETVVKERDSWQDVYHACRELI' A
#
# COMPACT_ATOMS: atom_id res chain seq x y z
N PRO A 1 -10.37 7.94 -3.21
CA PRO A 1 -9.18 8.38 -3.97
C PRO A 1 -9.61 9.06 -5.26
N THR A 2 -8.96 10.17 -5.59
CA THR A 2 -9.27 11.02 -6.75
C THR A 2 -8.68 10.52 -8.07
N SER A 3 -7.79 9.51 -8.01
CA SER A 3 -7.16 8.90 -9.18
C SER A 3 -7.17 7.37 -9.11
N THR A 4 -7.07 6.73 -10.27
CA THR A 4 -6.77 5.30 -10.41
C THR A 4 -5.26 5.07 -10.47
N LEU A 5 -4.83 3.89 -10.08
CA LEU A 5 -3.44 3.44 -10.17
C LEU A 5 -3.13 3.00 -11.61
N SER A 6 -2.13 3.61 -12.24
CA SER A 6 -1.65 3.25 -13.58
C SER A 6 -0.73 2.02 -13.57
N THR A 7 -0.49 1.42 -14.73
CA THR A 7 0.46 0.30 -14.87
C THR A 7 1.88 0.67 -14.44
N ALA A 8 2.34 1.88 -14.75
CA ALA A 8 3.67 2.34 -14.37
C ALA A 8 3.80 2.47 -12.84
N GLU A 9 2.76 2.96 -12.18
CA GLU A 9 2.72 3.05 -10.72
C GLU A 9 2.68 1.67 -10.07
N ALA A 10 1.91 0.72 -10.63
CA ALA A 10 1.92 -0.66 -10.16
C ALA A 10 3.33 -1.27 -10.19
N ILE A 11 4.04 -1.10 -11.30
CA ILE A 11 5.43 -1.58 -11.44
C ILE A 11 6.32 -0.89 -10.43
N SER A 12 6.17 0.42 -10.24
CA SER A 12 6.96 1.19 -9.28
C SER A 12 6.76 0.69 -7.85
N VAL A 13 5.51 0.43 -7.43
CA VAL A 13 5.18 -0.09 -6.09
C VAL A 13 5.91 -1.40 -5.83
N VAL A 14 5.80 -2.35 -6.76
CA VAL A 14 6.43 -3.67 -6.64
C VAL A 14 7.95 -3.57 -6.68
N ASN A 15 8.51 -2.76 -7.58
CA ASN A 15 9.96 -2.58 -7.68
C ASN A 15 10.55 -1.97 -6.40
N SER A 16 9.89 -0.97 -5.83
CA SER A 16 10.30 -0.38 -4.55
C SER A 16 10.19 -1.41 -3.41
N GLY A 17 9.12 -2.21 -3.36
CA GLY A 17 8.96 -3.24 -2.33
C GLY A 17 10.02 -4.33 -2.42
N MET A 18 10.33 -4.81 -3.62
CA MET A 18 11.41 -5.78 -3.83
C MET A 18 12.78 -5.21 -3.41
N ALA A 19 13.06 -3.94 -3.72
CA ALA A 19 14.30 -3.29 -3.32
C ALA A 19 14.43 -3.18 -1.79
N LEU A 20 13.34 -2.83 -1.10
CA LEU A 20 13.31 -2.77 0.37
C LEU A 20 13.50 -4.15 0.99
N ALA A 21 12.80 -5.17 0.49
CA ALA A 21 12.93 -6.54 0.96
C ALA A 21 14.35 -7.11 0.76
N ALA A 22 15.00 -6.77 -0.36
CA ALA A 22 16.37 -7.19 -0.65
C ALA A 22 17.42 -6.46 0.20
N HIS A 23 17.18 -5.18 0.51
CA HIS A 23 18.16 -4.36 1.22
C HIS A 23 18.05 -4.48 2.75
N PHE A 24 16.82 -4.54 3.28
CA PHE A 24 16.55 -4.54 4.71
C PHE A 24 15.99 -5.87 5.24
N GLY A 25 15.50 -6.75 4.37
CA GLY A 25 14.90 -8.03 4.72
C GLY A 25 15.74 -9.24 4.32
N ASP A 26 15.06 -10.33 4.01
CA ASP A 26 15.63 -11.61 3.56
C ASP A 26 15.46 -11.83 2.05
N GLY A 27 15.11 -10.79 1.30
CA GLY A 27 14.81 -10.86 -0.13
C GLY A 27 13.40 -11.35 -0.47
N LEU A 28 12.57 -11.71 0.51
CA LEU A 28 11.16 -12.03 0.29
C LEU A 28 10.29 -10.80 0.56
N MET A 29 9.64 -10.30 -0.49
CA MET A 29 8.74 -9.15 -0.39
C MET A 29 7.49 -9.50 0.44
N ARG A 30 7.27 -8.74 1.51
CA ARG A 30 6.10 -8.81 2.39
C ARG A 30 5.26 -7.54 2.24
N ALA A 31 4.05 -7.56 2.81
CA ALA A 31 3.12 -6.42 2.77
C ALA A 31 3.76 -5.10 3.24
N GLN A 32 4.58 -5.17 4.29
CA GLN A 32 5.31 -4.04 4.89
C GLN A 32 6.20 -3.34 3.85
N ASP A 33 6.87 -4.12 3.00
CA ASP A 33 7.83 -3.60 2.03
C ASP A 33 7.13 -2.79 0.93
N MET A 34 5.88 -3.09 0.61
CA MET A 34 5.12 -2.39 -0.44
C MET A 34 4.11 -1.36 0.09
N ALA A 35 3.81 -1.35 1.38
CA ALA A 35 2.73 -0.52 1.94
C ALA A 35 2.96 0.99 1.76
N ALA A 36 4.20 1.45 1.95
CA ALA A 36 4.53 2.88 1.80
C ALA A 36 4.42 3.36 0.36
N SER A 37 4.97 2.60 -0.60
CA SER A 37 4.88 2.95 -2.02
C SER A 37 3.45 2.83 -2.54
N LEU A 38 2.69 1.83 -2.09
CA LEU A 38 1.28 1.68 -2.42
C LEU A 38 0.45 2.85 -1.88
N THR A 39 0.64 3.23 -0.61
CA THR A 39 -0.07 4.34 0.02
C THR A 39 0.22 5.66 -0.70
N GLY A 40 1.49 5.94 -1.02
CA GLY A 40 1.87 7.11 -1.82
C GLY A 40 1.37 7.05 -3.28
N ALA A 41 1.17 5.86 -3.84
CA ALA A 41 0.56 5.71 -5.16
C ALA A 41 -0.96 6.01 -5.13
N VAL A 42 -1.66 5.66 -4.04
CA VAL A 42 -3.11 5.88 -3.88
C VAL A 42 -3.44 7.31 -3.42
N ILE A 43 -2.69 7.86 -2.48
CA ILE A 43 -2.91 9.20 -1.92
C ILE A 43 -2.18 10.24 -2.77
N LYS A 44 -2.92 11.01 -3.58
CA LYS A 44 -2.40 12.12 -4.37
C LYS A 44 -2.63 13.47 -3.69
N ASP A 45 -3.79 13.62 -3.07
CA ASP A 45 -4.14 14.74 -2.19
C ASP A 45 -4.19 14.23 -0.73
N PRO A 46 -3.24 14.64 0.13
CA PRO A 46 -3.19 14.18 1.52
C PRO A 46 -4.43 14.54 2.37
N ILE A 47 -5.18 15.56 1.98
CA ILE A 47 -6.37 15.99 2.73
C ILE A 47 -7.58 15.17 2.27
N GLN A 48 -7.78 15.04 0.96
CA GLN A 48 -8.96 14.39 0.40
C GLN A 48 -8.82 12.86 0.36
N ASP A 49 -7.66 12.35 -0.07
CA ASP A 49 -7.50 10.93 -0.35
C ASP A 49 -7.22 10.09 0.90
N SER A 50 -6.60 10.66 1.94
CA SER A 50 -6.26 9.92 3.16
C SER A 50 -7.49 9.35 3.87
N ALA A 51 -8.55 10.16 4.01
CA ALA A 51 -9.80 9.73 4.62
C ALA A 51 -10.47 8.60 3.81
N ILE A 52 -10.48 8.72 2.48
CA ILE A 52 -11.09 7.72 1.59
C ILE A 52 -10.26 6.42 1.59
N TRP A 53 -8.92 6.55 1.63
CA TRP A 53 -8.04 5.38 1.71
C TRP A 53 -8.24 4.64 3.03
N GLN A 54 -8.33 5.36 4.14
CA GLN A 54 -8.66 4.78 5.44
C GLN A 54 -10.01 4.04 5.42
N GLU A 55 -11.05 4.65 4.86
CA GLU A 55 -12.37 4.01 4.74
C GLU A 55 -12.30 2.72 3.90
N TYR A 56 -11.57 2.73 2.79
CA TYR A 56 -11.38 1.54 1.95
C TYR A 56 -10.61 0.43 2.69
N LEU A 57 -9.58 0.79 3.46
CA LEU A 57 -8.86 -0.19 4.30
C LEU A 57 -9.80 -0.84 5.31
N GLU A 58 -10.61 -0.04 6.02
CA GLU A 58 -11.50 -0.52 7.09
C GLU A 58 -12.69 -1.33 6.56
N THR A 59 -13.21 -1.01 5.37
CA THR A 59 -14.46 -1.60 4.86
C THR A 59 -14.24 -2.70 3.82
N VAL A 60 -13.13 -2.65 3.08
CA VAL A 60 -12.87 -3.59 1.98
C VAL A 60 -11.67 -4.48 2.26
N VAL A 61 -10.53 -3.91 2.65
CA VAL A 61 -9.30 -4.69 2.85
C VAL A 61 -9.39 -5.54 4.11
N LYS A 62 -9.89 -4.96 5.21
CA LYS A 62 -10.07 -5.65 6.49
C LYS A 62 -10.99 -6.86 6.43
N GLU A 63 -12.06 -6.79 5.62
CA GLU A 63 -13.05 -7.87 5.48
C GLU A 63 -12.60 -8.94 4.47
N ARG A 64 -11.48 -8.73 3.77
CA ARG A 64 -11.00 -9.67 2.75
C ARG A 64 -10.07 -10.72 3.38
N ASP A 65 -10.43 -11.98 3.19
CA ASP A 65 -9.61 -13.11 3.60
C ASP A 65 -8.20 -13.04 2.99
N SER A 66 -7.20 -13.40 3.80
CA SER A 66 -5.76 -13.38 3.44
C SER A 66 -5.14 -12.01 3.18
N TRP A 67 -5.81 -10.89 3.50
CA TRP A 67 -5.29 -9.53 3.28
C TRP A 67 -4.97 -8.77 4.57
N GLN A 68 -4.98 -9.46 5.72
CA GLN A 68 -4.79 -8.82 7.03
C GLN A 68 -3.41 -8.17 7.18
N ASP A 69 -2.36 -8.78 6.62
CA ASP A 69 -1.01 -8.22 6.62
C ASP A 69 -0.92 -6.91 5.83
N VAL A 70 -1.56 -6.85 4.65
CA VAL A 70 -1.69 -5.64 3.84
C VAL A 70 -2.50 -4.57 4.57
N TYR A 71 -3.61 -4.96 5.20
CA TYR A 71 -4.41 -4.05 6.02
C TYR A 71 -3.59 -3.41 7.13
N HIS A 72 -2.91 -4.22 7.96
CA HIS A 72 -2.10 -3.72 9.06
C HIS A 72 -0.96 -2.83 8.57
N ALA A 73 -0.21 -3.28 7.55
CA ALA A 73 0.92 -2.52 7.02
C ALA A 73 0.52 -1.16 6.44
N CYS A 74 -0.61 -1.08 5.73
CA CYS A 74 -1.12 0.19 5.22
C CYS A 74 -1.73 1.08 6.32
N ARG A 75 -2.39 0.48 7.32
CA ARG A 75 -3.03 1.23 8.42
C ARG A 75 -2.02 1.90 9.35
N GLU A 76 -0.84 1.31 9.55
CA GLU A 76 0.24 1.91 10.34
C GLU A 76 0.82 3.20 9.74
N LEU A 77 0.56 3.45 8.45
CA LEU A 77 1.09 4.62 7.72
C LEU A 77 0.11 5.79 7.65
N ILE A 78 -1.09 5.67 8.23
CA ILE A 78 -2.19 6.65 8.13
C ILE A 78 -2.61 7.17 9.51
#